data_AF-A0A6L3AFC5-F1
#
_entry.id   AF-A0A6L3AFC5-F1
#
_cell.length_a   1.000
_cell.length_b   1.000
_cell.length_c   1.000
_cell.angle_alpha   90.00
_cell.angle_beta   90.00
_cell.angle_gamma   90.00
#
_symmetry.space_group_name_H-M   'P 1'
#
loop_
_entity.id
_entity.type
_entity.pdbx_description
1 polymer ?
#
loop_
_entity_poly.entity_id
_entity_poly.type
_entity_poly.pdbx_seq_one_letter_code
_entity_poly.pdbx_strand_id
1 'polypeptide(L)'
;MISAPEEGYVLWQKEGLLRHSCRIVHRKPPCNESSFDSFDGVHEMIGDKGLALLLSWIDKGEAFSANYKGPKVKDLREWAELVRRLHLPYYEEARRFWGQAKANDDLHETTAYLPDSLRALIERYGGGDR
;
A
#
# COMPACT_ATOMS: atom_id res chain seq x y z
N MET A 1 2.55 1.27 -15.40
CA MET A 1 1.99 1.81 -14.13
C MET A 1 0.51 1.50 -14.10
N ILE A 2 -0.11 1.28 -12.94
CA ILE A 2 -1.58 1.19 -12.83
C ILE A 2 -2.08 2.63 -12.84
N SER A 3 -2.88 2.99 -13.83
CA SER A 3 -3.30 4.40 -14.04
C SER A 3 -4.66 4.68 -13.42
N ALA A 4 -5.48 3.63 -13.24
CA ALA A 4 -6.76 3.69 -12.55
C ALA A 4 -6.95 2.51 -11.58
N PRO A 5 -7.67 2.67 -10.45
CA PRO A 5 -7.94 1.59 -9.49
C PRO A 5 -8.56 0.32 -10.10
N GLU A 6 -9.29 0.44 -11.19
CA GLU A 6 -9.98 -0.66 -11.89
C GLU A 6 -9.01 -1.56 -12.67
N GLU A 7 -7.81 -1.05 -12.94
CA GLU A 7 -6.73 -1.73 -13.66
C GLU A 7 -5.83 -2.56 -12.74
N GLY A 8 -6.09 -2.54 -11.42
CA GLY A 8 -5.22 -3.16 -10.41
C GLY A 8 -5.90 -4.24 -9.57
N TYR A 9 -5.12 -5.25 -9.18
CA TYR A 9 -5.46 -6.17 -8.10
C TYR A 9 -4.44 -6.04 -6.96
N VAL A 10 -4.90 -6.32 -5.73
CA VAL A 10 -4.03 -6.64 -4.60
C VAL A 10 -4.03 -8.15 -4.43
N LEU A 11 -2.91 -8.79 -4.74
CA LEU A 11 -2.64 -10.19 -4.43
C LEU A 11 -2.18 -10.31 -2.98
N TRP A 12 -2.64 -11.33 -2.27
CA TRP A 12 -2.16 -11.66 -0.92
C TRP A 12 -2.29 -13.16 -0.65
N GLN A 13 -1.55 -13.64 0.35
CA GLN A 13 -1.52 -15.04 0.78
C GLN A 13 -2.00 -15.17 2.22
N LYS A 14 -2.35 -16.40 2.60
CA LYS A 14 -2.86 -16.73 3.93
C LYS A 14 -2.11 -17.90 4.53
N GLU A 15 -1.60 -17.71 5.74
CA GLU A 15 -1.01 -18.74 6.59
C GLU A 15 -1.80 -18.82 7.89
N GLY A 16 -2.62 -19.85 8.05
CA GLY A 16 -3.55 -19.95 9.18
C GLY A 16 -4.55 -18.79 9.19
N LEU A 17 -4.45 -17.88 10.16
CA LEU A 17 -5.27 -16.67 10.25
C LEU A 17 -4.55 -15.39 9.79
N LEU A 18 -3.28 -15.49 9.39
CA LEU A 18 -2.43 -14.36 9.06
C LEU A 18 -2.40 -14.12 7.56
N ARG A 19 -2.51 -12.86 7.15
CA ARG A 19 -2.33 -12.41 5.77
C ARG A 19 -0.91 -11.91 5.54
N HIS A 20 -0.36 -12.15 4.35
CA HIS A 20 0.99 -11.73 3.98
C HIS A 20 1.20 -11.70 2.46
N SER A 21 2.41 -11.36 2.02
CA SER A 21 2.82 -11.31 0.61
C SER A 21 2.01 -10.31 -0.22
N CYS A 22 1.57 -9.19 0.36
CA CYS A 22 0.68 -8.23 -0.31
C CYS A 22 1.36 -7.55 -1.52
N ARG A 23 0.78 -7.69 -2.73
CA ARG A 23 1.31 -7.08 -3.96
C ARG A 23 0.22 -6.42 -4.79
N ILE A 24 0.47 -5.19 -5.24
CA ILE A 24 -0.39 -4.51 -6.22
C ILE A 24 0.11 -4.84 -7.63
N VAL A 25 -0.74 -5.43 -8.47
CA VAL A 25 -0.41 -5.92 -9.82
C VAL A 25 -1.42 -5.45 -10.87
N HIS A 26 -1.02 -5.42 -12.14
CA HIS A 26 -1.92 -5.13 -13.24
C HIS A 26 -2.94 -6.24 -13.45
N ARG A 27 -4.19 -5.83 -13.64
CA ARG A 27 -5.32 -6.69 -14.02
C ARG A 27 -5.22 -7.11 -15.49
N LYS A 28 -4.74 -6.23 -16.38
CA LYS A 28 -4.61 -6.47 -17.83
C LYS A 28 -3.31 -5.86 -18.40
N PRO A 29 -2.46 -6.65 -19.09
CA PRO A 29 -2.48 -8.13 -19.08
C PRO A 29 -2.36 -8.64 -17.64
N PRO A 30 -2.92 -9.81 -17.31
CA PRO A 30 -2.87 -10.33 -15.95
C PRO A 30 -1.42 -10.58 -15.56
N CYS A 31 -0.91 -9.79 -14.62
CA CYS A 31 0.37 -10.06 -13.95
C CYS A 31 0.19 -11.13 -12.86
N ASN A 32 -0.72 -12.08 -13.07
CA ASN A 32 -1.05 -13.12 -12.10
C ASN A 32 0.12 -14.09 -11.97
N GLU A 33 0.82 -14.00 -10.85
CA GLU A 33 1.65 -15.08 -10.35
C GLU A 33 0.72 -16.20 -9.87
N SER A 34 0.84 -17.40 -10.44
CA SER A 34 -0.01 -18.57 -10.12
C SER A 34 0.12 -19.08 -8.67
N SER A 35 0.96 -18.44 -7.87
CA SER A 35 1.27 -18.74 -6.47
C SER A 35 0.38 -17.97 -5.46
N PHE A 36 -0.55 -17.13 -5.93
CA PHE A 36 -1.43 -16.35 -5.07
C PHE A 36 -2.88 -16.86 -5.13
N ASP A 37 -3.39 -17.30 -3.99
CA ASP A 37 -4.73 -17.89 -3.87
C ASP A 37 -5.82 -16.84 -3.57
N SER A 38 -5.45 -15.57 -3.36
CA SER A 38 -6.40 -14.50 -3.02
C SER A 38 -6.04 -13.20 -3.70
N PHE A 39 -7.07 -12.55 -4.25
CA PHE A 39 -6.96 -11.24 -4.88
C PHE A 39 -8.22 -10.41 -4.58
N ASP A 40 -8.02 -9.13 -4.33
CA ASP A 40 -9.08 -8.13 -4.22
C ASP A 40 -8.83 -7.03 -5.25
N GLY A 41 -9.88 -6.38 -5.77
CA GLY A 41 -9.74 -5.23 -6.66
C GLY A 41 -9.11 -4.04 -5.92
N VAL A 42 -8.18 -3.32 -6.53
CA VAL A 42 -7.64 -2.09 -5.93
C VAL A 42 -8.78 -1.10 -5.64
N HIS A 43 -9.75 -0.97 -6.54
CA HIS A 43 -10.96 -0.16 -6.36
C HIS A 43 -11.81 -0.54 -5.13
N GLU A 44 -11.72 -1.78 -4.63
CA GLU A 44 -12.44 -2.26 -3.43
C GLU A 44 -11.65 -1.95 -2.15
N MET A 45 -10.36 -1.69 -2.27
CA MET A 45 -9.41 -1.48 -1.16
C MET A 45 -9.02 -0.01 -0.98
N ILE A 46 -9.65 0.92 -1.68
CA ILE A 46 -9.45 2.37 -1.53
C ILE A 46 -10.69 3.07 -0.94
N GLY A 47 -10.53 4.34 -0.57
CA GLY A 47 -11.59 5.14 0.08
C GLY A 47 -11.99 4.61 1.46
N ASP A 48 -13.08 5.12 2.02
CA ASP A 48 -13.49 4.80 3.40
C ASP A 48 -13.77 3.31 3.60
N LYS A 49 -14.41 2.66 2.61
CA LYS A 49 -14.71 1.23 2.63
C LYS A 49 -13.44 0.38 2.62
N GLY A 50 -12.50 0.71 1.72
CA GLY A 50 -11.22 0.02 1.63
C GLY A 50 -10.37 0.20 2.88
N LEU A 51 -10.38 1.40 3.47
CA LEU A 51 -9.68 1.67 4.72
C LEU A 51 -10.27 0.85 5.87
N ALA A 52 -11.59 0.79 6.00
CA ALA A 52 -12.25 -0.04 7.01
C ALA A 52 -11.93 -1.53 6.83
N LEU A 53 -11.89 -2.03 5.59
CA LEU A 53 -11.45 -3.39 5.27
C LEU A 53 -10.01 -3.64 5.72
N LEU A 54 -9.07 -2.77 5.35
CA LEU A 54 -7.65 -2.91 5.69
C LEU A 54 -7.40 -2.82 7.20
N LEU A 55 -8.12 -1.95 7.91
CA LEU A 55 -8.07 -1.87 9.37
C LEU A 55 -8.58 -3.15 10.02
N SER A 56 -9.61 -3.79 9.46
CA SER A 56 -10.12 -5.08 9.97
C SER A 56 -9.08 -6.22 9.93
N TRP A 57 -8.00 -6.06 9.17
CA TRP A 57 -6.87 -7.01 9.16
C TRP A 57 -5.96 -6.80 10.37
N ILE A 58 -5.95 -5.63 11.00
CA ILE A 58 -5.17 -5.33 12.21
C ILE A 58 -6.02 -5.53 13.45
N ASP A 59 -7.22 -4.96 13.44
CA ASP A 59 -8.18 -5.09 14.51
C ASP A 59 -9.60 -4.97 13.96
N LYS A 60 -10.47 -5.91 14.33
CA LYS A 60 -11.90 -5.83 14.00
C LYS A 60 -12.62 -4.78 14.83
N GLY A 61 -11.98 -4.30 15.91
CA GLY A 61 -12.54 -3.37 16.87
C GLY A 61 -13.35 -4.08 17.96
N GLU A 62 -13.54 -3.36 19.07
CA GLU A 62 -14.19 -3.86 20.27
C GLU A 62 -15.62 -4.37 20.02
N ALA A 63 -16.35 -3.74 19.10
CA ALA A 63 -17.71 -4.12 18.72
C ALA A 63 -17.83 -5.56 18.17
N PHE A 64 -16.74 -6.11 17.61
CA PHE A 64 -16.71 -7.45 17.02
C PHE A 64 -15.81 -8.43 17.77
N SER A 65 -14.94 -7.94 18.65
CA SER A 65 -14.02 -8.75 19.44
C SER A 65 -13.68 -8.04 20.75
N ALA A 66 -14.38 -8.40 21.83
CA ALA A 66 -14.10 -7.87 23.17
C ALA A 66 -12.66 -8.18 23.65
N ASN A 67 -12.06 -9.27 23.15
CA ASN A 67 -10.69 -9.66 23.47
C ASN A 67 -9.78 -9.42 22.26
N TYR A 68 -8.88 -8.44 22.34
CA TYR A 68 -7.88 -8.19 21.31
C TYR A 68 -6.88 -9.36 21.22
N LYS A 69 -6.76 -9.96 20.03
CA LYS A 69 -5.88 -11.13 19.78
C LYS A 69 -4.65 -10.77 18.94
N GLY A 70 -4.36 -9.49 18.75
CA GLY A 70 -3.30 -9.05 17.86
C GLY A 70 -3.70 -8.99 16.39
N PRO A 71 -2.82 -8.46 15.53
CA PRO A 71 -3.06 -8.32 14.10
C PRO A 71 -3.23 -9.66 13.38
N LYS A 72 -4.00 -9.65 12.30
CA LYS A 72 -4.18 -10.76 11.35
C LYS A 72 -3.32 -10.58 10.10
N VAL A 73 -2.17 -9.95 10.26
CA VAL A 73 -1.11 -9.84 9.25
C VAL A 73 0.18 -10.40 9.82
N LYS A 74 0.98 -11.07 9.00
CA LYS A 74 2.26 -11.66 9.41
C LYS A 74 3.35 -10.60 9.56
N ASP A 75 3.32 -9.58 8.70
CA ASP A 75 4.26 -8.46 8.70
C ASP A 75 3.47 -7.13 8.69
N LEU A 76 3.57 -6.39 9.80
CA LEU A 76 2.94 -5.06 9.93
C LEU A 76 3.56 -4.02 8.99
N ARG A 77 4.83 -4.15 8.63
CA ARG A 77 5.50 -3.23 7.70
C ARG A 77 4.97 -3.41 6.29
N GLU A 78 4.76 -4.65 5.87
CA GLU A 78 4.13 -4.97 4.58
C GLU A 78 2.70 -4.42 4.51
N TRP A 79 1.91 -4.62 5.57
CA TRP A 79 0.56 -4.05 5.64
C TRP A 79 0.58 -2.52 5.61
N ALA A 80 1.46 -1.88 6.38
CA ALA A 80 1.58 -0.43 6.40
C ALA A 80 2.00 0.12 5.03
N GLU A 81 2.87 -0.59 4.31
CA GLU A 81 3.23 -0.23 2.94
C GLU A 81 2.04 -0.32 2.01
N LEU A 82 1.23 -1.38 2.08
CA LEU A 82 0.00 -1.49 1.28
C LEU A 82 -0.95 -0.31 1.54
N VAL A 83 -1.19 0.03 2.81
CA VAL A 83 -2.05 1.16 3.19
C VAL A 83 -1.50 2.48 2.64
N ARG A 84 -0.20 2.75 2.77
CA ARG A 84 0.40 3.99 2.24
C ARG A 84 0.23 4.09 0.73
N ARG A 85 0.46 3.00 -0.01
CA ARG A 85 0.33 2.96 -1.47
C ARG A 85 -1.10 3.20 -1.95
N LEU A 86 -2.09 2.76 -1.17
CA LEU A 86 -3.52 2.88 -1.53
C LEU A 86 -4.16 4.18 -1.05
N HIS A 87 -3.79 4.68 0.12
CA HIS A 87 -4.52 5.76 0.80
C HIS A 87 -3.73 7.03 1.00
N LEU A 88 -2.40 7.00 0.93
CA LEU A 88 -1.59 8.18 1.21
C LEU A 88 -1.36 8.95 -0.10
N PRO A 89 -1.86 10.19 -0.22
CA PRO A 89 -1.73 10.97 -1.45
C PRO A 89 -0.26 11.10 -1.89
N TYR A 90 -0.01 10.98 -3.20
CA TYR A 90 1.31 11.08 -3.82
C TYR A 90 2.30 9.96 -3.49
N TYR A 91 2.00 9.06 -2.53
CA TYR A 91 2.97 8.07 -2.07
C TYR A 91 3.45 7.10 -3.14
N GLU A 92 2.52 6.51 -3.90
CA GLU A 92 2.88 5.52 -4.93
C GLU A 92 3.73 6.10 -6.05
N GLU A 93 3.53 7.38 -6.38
CA GLU A 93 4.34 8.09 -7.36
C GLU A 93 5.70 8.50 -6.76
N ALA A 94 5.68 9.15 -5.59
CA ALA A 94 6.85 9.66 -4.90
C ALA A 94 7.88 8.57 -4.54
N ARG A 95 7.43 7.38 -4.11
CA ARG A 95 8.32 6.27 -3.71
C ARG A 95 9.27 5.83 -4.82
N ARG A 96 8.94 6.10 -6.08
CA ARG A 96 9.80 5.80 -7.24
C ARG A 96 11.11 6.58 -7.21
N PHE A 97 11.13 7.74 -6.55
CA PHE A 97 12.31 8.59 -6.41
C PHE A 97 13.02 8.44 -5.05
N TRP A 98 12.55 7.56 -4.16
CA TRP A 98 13.17 7.37 -2.85
C TRP A 98 14.65 6.96 -2.91
N GLY A 99 15.07 6.23 -3.94
CA GLY A 99 16.49 5.92 -4.14
C GLY A 99 17.34 7.18 -4.33
N GLN A 100 16.86 8.11 -5.17
CA GLN A 100 17.54 9.39 -5.42
C GLN A 100 17.49 10.29 -4.19
N ALA A 101 16.32 10.39 -3.55
CA ALA A 101 16.16 11.17 -2.33
C ALA A 101 17.05 10.67 -1.18
N LYS A 102 17.22 9.35 -1.01
CA LYS A 102 18.18 8.79 -0.04
C LYS A 102 19.63 9.14 -0.37
N ALA A 103 20.00 9.10 -1.64
CA ALA A 103 21.37 9.42 -2.07
C ALA A 103 21.72 10.90 -1.82
N ASN A 104 20.72 11.78 -1.79
CA ASN A 104 20.87 13.22 -1.57
C ASN A 104 20.46 13.69 -0.15
N ASP A 105 20.20 12.76 0.79
CA ASP A 105 19.75 13.07 2.17
C ASP A 105 18.44 13.87 2.27
N ASP A 106 17.54 13.69 1.29
CA ASP A 106 16.26 14.38 1.18
C ASP A 106 15.07 13.63 1.84
N LEU A 107 15.34 12.50 2.51
CA LEU A 107 14.32 11.74 3.25
C LEU A 107 14.53 11.87 4.75
N HIS A 108 13.60 12.53 5.42
CA HIS A 108 13.58 12.59 6.88
C HIS A 108 12.45 11.73 7.45
N GLU A 109 12.73 10.99 8.53
CA GLU A 109 11.79 10.04 9.13
C GLU A 109 10.44 10.64 9.55
N THR A 110 10.42 11.91 9.95
CA THR A 110 9.21 12.60 10.42
C THR A 110 8.38 13.19 9.27
N THR A 111 8.96 13.38 8.09
CA THR A 111 8.31 14.05 6.96
C THR A 111 8.17 13.16 5.72
N ALA A 112 8.86 12.02 5.65
CA ALA A 112 8.92 11.13 4.49
C ALA A 112 7.56 10.63 3.99
N TYR A 113 6.51 10.74 4.81
CA TYR A 113 5.16 10.29 4.52
C TYR A 113 4.13 11.44 4.51
N LEU A 114 4.56 12.70 4.67
CA LEU A 114 3.63 13.84 4.62
C LEU A 114 3.28 14.17 3.16
N PRO A 115 2.01 14.50 2.84
CA PRO A 115 1.61 14.81 1.47
C PRO A 115 2.43 15.93 0.81
N ASP A 116 2.74 17.01 1.55
CA ASP A 116 3.54 18.11 1.02
C ASP A 116 4.99 17.70 0.71
N SER A 117 5.59 16.86 1.56
CA SER A 117 6.93 16.33 1.34
C SER A 117 6.98 15.36 0.16
N LEU A 118 5.97 14.52 0.00
CA LEU A 118 5.85 13.61 -1.14
C LEU A 118 5.65 14.37 -2.46
N ARG A 119 4.82 15.42 -2.45
CA ARG A 119 4.64 16.30 -3.61
C ARG A 119 5.94 17.01 -3.99
N ALA A 120 6.65 17.59 -3.02
CA ALA A 120 7.94 18.25 -3.26
C ALA A 120 8.98 17.29 -3.83
N LEU A 121 8.97 16.03 -3.40
CA LEU A 121 9.87 15.00 -3.89
C LEU A 121 9.55 14.62 -5.35
N ILE A 122 8.27 14.55 -5.74
CA ILE A 122 7.86 14.38 -7.15
C ILE A 122 8.28 15.59 -7.98
N GLU A 123 8.08 16.82 -7.50
CA GLU A 123 8.48 18.03 -8.23
C GLU A 123 9.99 18.09 -8.45
N ARG A 124 10.77 17.75 -7.42
CA ARG A 124 12.24 17.78 -7.48
C ARG A 124 12.82 16.75 -8.44
N TYR A 125 12.31 15.52 -8.41
CA TYR A 125 12.93 14.38 -9.11
C TYR A 125 12.15 13.91 -10.36
N GLY A 126 10.88 14.29 -10.48
CA GLY A 126 10.02 13.96 -11.63
C GLY A 126 10.16 14.92 -12.81
N GLY A 127 10.80 16.08 -12.62
CA GLY A 127 11.01 17.10 -13.65
C GLY A 127 12.34 17.01 -14.42
N GLY A 128 13.17 15.98 -14.20
CA GLY A 128 14.41 15.76 -14.94
C GLY A 128 14.16 15.25 -16.36
N ASP A 129 14.51 16.07 -17.35
CA ASP A 129 14.40 15.92 -18.82
C ASP A 129 12.98 15.94 -19.43
N ARG A 130 12.54 17.15 -19.79
CA ARG A 130 11.74 17.39 -21.01
C ARG A 130 12.56 18.20 -22.00
#